data_AF-A0A2E5CA76-F1
#
_entry.id   AF-A0A2E5CA76-F1
#
_cell.length_a   1.000
_cell.length_b   1.000
_cell.length_c   1.000
_cell.angle_alpha   90.00
_cell.angle_beta   90.00
_cell.angle_gamma   90.00
#
_symmetry.space_group_name_H-M   'P 1'
#
loop_
_entity.id
_entity.type
_entity.pdbx_description
1 polymer ?
#
loop_
_entity_poly.entity_id
_entity_poly.type
_entity_poly.pdbx_seq_one_letter_code
_entity_poly.pdbx_strand_id
1 'polypeptide(L)'
;MYMKTLLALLSIASVSLASINPDKTIAPFFKVFGGVEELSDSIYSVEAPYFINGSLNRNGSWQEVSKLTYLRAKKLANHVVEAWPRKNRFERKRSFGSAFHIGGNLILTAYHTLDRQFKSTSCTMFKIRLSKGLDRNKISCQEVHHCSAELDYCLLEMRPQDDGLSLKDLTPPVLSVEPQRYSQNAEILAIGNVNGFGLHASLGKGIARINGKYFVYAPIFYGNSGGPIFNEDDEIIGLVTAQSSTLYGSQAVNYATPIDAIKIDLEKNLGVDSPIFQQINFK
;
A
#
# COMPACT_ATOMS: atom_id res chain seq x y z
N MET A 1 29.08 34.16 -4.62
CA MET A 1 27.80 34.90 -4.76
C MET A 1 27.33 34.74 -6.19
N TYR A 2 26.65 33.63 -6.49
CA TYR A 2 26.04 33.39 -7.80
C TYR A 2 24.55 33.18 -7.59
N MET A 3 23.81 34.05 -8.27
CA MET A 3 22.37 34.25 -8.24
C MET A 3 21.67 32.97 -8.75
N LYS A 4 21.09 32.18 -7.84
CA LYS A 4 20.09 31.15 -8.21
C LYS A 4 18.75 31.84 -8.34
N THR A 5 18.53 32.44 -9.49
CA THR A 5 17.25 33.02 -9.89
C THR A 5 16.24 31.90 -10.08
N LEU A 6 15.11 32.03 -9.37
CA LEU A 6 13.79 31.45 -9.63
C LEU A 6 13.66 30.60 -10.91
N LEU A 7 13.41 29.30 -10.74
CA LEU A 7 12.62 28.52 -11.69
C LEU A 7 11.64 27.63 -10.90
N ALA A 8 10.70 28.29 -10.23
CA ALA A 8 9.48 27.67 -9.75
C ALA A 8 8.46 27.73 -10.90
N LEU A 9 7.97 26.56 -11.32
CA LEU A 9 6.91 26.26 -12.32
C LEU A 9 7.39 25.47 -13.55
N LEU A 10 6.84 24.25 -13.62
CA LEU A 10 6.55 23.44 -14.81
C LEU A 10 7.71 22.67 -15.48
N SER A 11 7.78 21.38 -15.15
CA SER A 11 7.53 20.35 -16.17
C SER A 11 6.88 19.09 -15.57
N ILE A 12 5.57 19.17 -15.30
CA ILE A 12 4.68 17.98 -15.32
C ILE A 12 4.50 17.48 -16.77
N ALA A 13 5.05 18.21 -17.75
CA ALA A 13 4.99 17.88 -19.16
C ALA A 13 5.89 16.68 -19.50
N SER A 14 5.27 15.65 -20.07
CA SER A 14 5.84 14.41 -20.65
C SER A 14 5.90 13.18 -19.73
N VAL A 15 5.14 13.15 -18.64
CA VAL A 15 4.88 11.89 -17.94
C VAL A 15 3.73 11.20 -18.68
N SER A 16 3.92 9.97 -19.12
CA SER A 16 2.78 9.11 -19.49
C SER A 16 2.11 8.69 -18.19
N LEU A 17 0.99 9.34 -17.90
CA LEU A 17 0.42 9.39 -16.56
C LEU A 17 -0.27 8.08 -16.23
N ALA A 18 -0.11 7.62 -14.99
CA ALA A 18 -0.87 6.52 -14.41
C ALA A 18 -1.62 7.07 -13.19
N SER A 19 -2.78 6.48 -12.86
CA SER A 19 -3.83 6.94 -11.94
C SER A 19 -3.53 8.14 -11.02
N ILE A 20 -3.42 9.34 -11.60
CA ILE A 20 -3.11 10.59 -10.89
C ILE A 20 -4.19 11.63 -11.19
N ASN A 21 -4.79 12.17 -10.12
CA ASN A 21 -5.57 13.40 -10.18
C ASN A 21 -4.68 14.55 -9.66
N PRO A 22 -4.22 15.47 -10.54
CA PRO A 22 -3.27 16.51 -10.15
C PRO A 22 -3.84 17.47 -9.10
N ASP A 23 -5.14 17.75 -9.13
CA ASP A 23 -5.78 18.68 -8.20
C ASP A 23 -5.97 18.09 -6.79
N LYS A 24 -5.87 16.76 -6.70
CA LYS A 24 -6.07 15.99 -5.47
C LYS A 24 -4.79 15.33 -4.96
N THR A 25 -3.70 15.35 -5.71
CA THR A 25 -2.42 14.77 -5.29
C THR A 25 -1.65 15.79 -4.44
N ILE A 26 -1.29 15.41 -3.22
CA ILE A 26 -0.46 16.23 -2.32
C ILE A 26 1.02 15.85 -2.49
N ALA A 27 1.32 14.55 -2.45
CA ALA A 27 2.64 14.03 -2.73
C ALA A 27 2.55 12.92 -3.78
N PRO A 28 3.26 13.04 -4.92
CA PRO A 28 3.36 11.95 -5.88
C PRO A 28 4.12 10.77 -5.25
N PHE A 29 4.17 9.64 -5.95
CA PHE A 29 4.74 8.42 -5.39
C PHE A 29 6.27 8.47 -5.23
N PHE A 30 6.80 8.21 -4.04
CA PHE A 30 8.24 8.17 -3.75
C PHE A 30 8.64 6.88 -3.03
N LYS A 31 9.91 6.48 -3.17
CA LYS A 31 10.46 5.30 -2.45
C LYS A 31 10.64 5.62 -0.97
N VAL A 32 10.07 4.79 -0.12
CA VAL A 32 10.17 5.00 1.35
C VAL A 32 11.57 4.68 1.87
N PHE A 33 12.20 3.64 1.32
CA PHE A 33 13.55 3.19 1.67
C PHE A 33 14.58 3.42 0.55
N GLY A 34 14.33 4.44 -0.29
CA GLY A 34 15.25 4.90 -1.34
C GLY A 34 16.20 6.00 -0.86
N GLY A 35 16.87 6.64 -1.82
CA GLY A 35 17.70 7.82 -1.58
C GLY A 35 16.91 9.01 -1.04
N VAL A 36 17.51 9.79 -0.13
CA VAL A 36 16.95 11.02 0.44
C VAL A 36 18.05 12.07 0.63
N GLU A 37 17.75 13.31 0.29
CA GLU A 37 18.60 14.49 0.50
C GLU A 37 17.79 15.61 1.16
N GLU A 38 18.38 16.28 2.14
CA GLU A 38 17.78 17.44 2.80
C GLU A 38 18.03 18.72 2.00
N LEU A 39 16.96 19.32 1.49
CA LEU A 39 17.04 20.57 0.72
C LEU A 39 16.85 21.81 1.60
N SER A 40 16.04 21.70 2.66
CA SER A 40 15.74 22.77 3.61
C SER A 40 15.24 22.20 4.94
N ASP A 41 14.86 23.07 5.89
CA ASP A 41 14.26 22.65 7.17
C ASP A 41 12.94 21.89 7.02
N SER A 42 12.20 22.06 5.92
CA SER A 42 10.87 21.50 5.73
C SER A 42 10.71 20.58 4.50
N ILE A 43 11.73 20.49 3.62
CA ILE A 43 11.66 19.72 2.37
C ILE A 43 12.78 18.67 2.28
N TYR A 44 12.42 17.47 1.82
CA TYR A 44 13.34 16.46 1.32
C TYR A 44 13.22 16.32 -0.21
N SER A 45 14.36 16.11 -0.85
CA SER A 45 14.44 15.49 -2.16
C SER A 45 14.49 13.97 -1.97
N VAL A 46 13.56 13.23 -2.55
CA VAL A 46 13.45 11.78 -2.36
C VAL A 46 13.44 11.05 -3.69
N GLU A 47 14.05 9.87 -3.71
CA GLU A 47 14.07 9.01 -4.89
C GLU A 47 12.65 8.57 -5.25
N ALA A 48 12.27 8.79 -6.50
CA ALA A 48 10.99 8.37 -7.05
C ALA A 48 11.21 7.63 -8.37
N PRO A 49 10.44 6.58 -8.66
CA PRO A 49 10.33 6.09 -10.02
C PRO A 49 9.57 7.10 -10.88
N TYR A 50 9.69 6.99 -12.19
CA TYR A 50 9.01 7.87 -13.14
C TYR A 50 8.47 7.04 -14.30
N PHE A 51 7.43 7.53 -14.95
CA PHE A 51 6.85 6.87 -16.10
C PHE A 51 7.45 7.43 -17.40
N ILE A 52 7.86 6.53 -18.28
CA ILE A 52 8.20 6.84 -19.68
C ILE A 52 7.33 5.95 -20.57
N ASN A 53 6.63 6.54 -21.55
CA ASN A 53 5.86 5.80 -22.56
C ASN A 53 4.92 4.70 -22.00
N GLY A 54 4.24 5.00 -20.90
CA GLY A 54 3.28 4.16 -20.19
C GLY A 54 3.93 3.12 -19.26
N SER A 55 5.25 3.10 -19.16
CA SER A 55 6.00 2.12 -18.36
C SER A 55 6.72 2.79 -17.18
N LEU A 56 6.62 2.19 -16.00
CA LEU A 56 7.34 2.66 -14.82
C LEU A 56 8.81 2.28 -14.90
N ASN A 57 9.70 3.27 -14.80
CA ASN A 57 11.14 3.08 -14.73
C ASN A 57 11.62 3.20 -13.29
N ARG A 58 12.43 2.23 -12.85
CA ARG A 58 12.96 2.14 -11.48
C ARG A 58 14.03 3.20 -11.17
N ASN A 59 14.76 3.67 -12.17
CA ASN A 59 15.99 4.45 -12.01
C ASN A 59 15.86 5.83 -12.66
N GLY A 60 15.72 6.92 -11.88
CA GLY A 60 16.10 8.23 -12.40
C GLY A 60 15.20 9.45 -12.15
N SER A 61 14.39 9.50 -11.08
CA SER A 61 13.83 10.81 -10.69
C SER A 61 13.96 11.06 -9.19
N TRP A 62 14.09 12.33 -8.86
CA TRP A 62 14.02 12.85 -7.51
C TRP A 62 12.86 13.83 -7.46
N GLN A 63 12.09 13.79 -6.38
CA GLN A 63 10.96 14.68 -6.19
C GLN A 63 11.04 15.34 -4.82
N GLU A 64 10.53 16.57 -4.74
CA GLU A 64 10.41 17.28 -3.48
C GLU A 64 9.16 16.81 -2.72
N VAL A 65 9.34 16.47 -1.45
CA VAL A 65 8.26 16.07 -0.54
C VAL A 65 8.51 16.74 0.81
N SER A 66 7.43 17.13 1.50
CA SER A 66 7.58 17.68 2.85
C SER A 66 8.25 16.66 3.78
N LYS A 67 9.13 17.13 4.68
CA LYS A 67 9.78 16.25 5.67
C LYS A 67 8.76 15.49 6.51
N LEU A 68 7.68 16.17 6.90
CA LEU A 68 6.60 15.58 7.68
C LEU A 68 5.98 14.39 6.93
N THR A 69 5.62 14.56 5.65
CA THR A 69 5.04 13.51 4.82
C THR A 69 6.00 12.33 4.65
N TYR A 70 7.29 12.58 4.38
CA TYR A 70 8.28 11.52 4.20
C TYR A 70 8.51 10.74 5.50
N LEU A 71 8.71 11.43 6.63
CA LEU A 71 8.95 10.79 7.92
C LEU A 71 7.74 9.98 8.39
N ARG A 72 6.53 10.52 8.17
CA ARG A 72 5.26 9.81 8.40
C ARG A 72 5.19 8.53 7.59
N ALA A 73 5.42 8.61 6.27
CA ALA A 73 5.44 7.43 5.41
C ALA A 73 6.49 6.39 5.84
N LYS A 74 7.68 6.84 6.25
CA LYS A 74 8.77 5.97 6.73
C LYS A 74 8.46 5.25 8.03
N LYS A 75 7.75 5.91 8.94
CA LYS A 75 7.22 5.29 10.17
C LYS A 75 6.20 4.20 9.82
N LEU A 76 5.20 4.54 9.01
CA LEU A 76 4.07 3.66 8.69
C LEU A 76 4.45 2.47 7.80
N ALA A 77 5.45 2.63 6.93
CA ALA A 77 5.92 1.55 6.07
C ALA A 77 6.52 0.36 6.84
N ASN A 78 6.83 0.49 8.14
CA ASN A 78 7.27 -0.66 8.95
C ASN A 78 6.15 -1.68 9.17
N HIS A 79 4.88 -1.31 8.96
CA HIS A 79 3.73 -2.22 9.02
C HIS A 79 3.39 -2.84 7.66
N VAL A 80 4.04 -2.40 6.58
CA VAL A 80 3.73 -2.80 5.20
C VAL A 80 4.83 -3.71 4.68
N VAL A 81 4.44 -4.73 3.92
CA VAL A 81 5.35 -5.72 3.37
C VAL A 81 5.16 -5.87 1.87
N GLU A 82 6.24 -6.20 1.18
CA GLU A 82 6.18 -6.56 -0.23
C GLU A 82 5.58 -7.96 -0.36
N ALA A 83 4.48 -8.12 -1.10
CA ALA A 83 3.89 -9.42 -1.38
C ALA A 83 4.37 -9.97 -2.73
N TRP A 84 4.73 -11.25 -2.72
CA TRP A 84 5.29 -11.98 -3.85
C TRP A 84 4.48 -13.25 -4.09
N PRO A 85 3.32 -13.13 -4.75
CA PRO A 85 2.63 -14.31 -5.25
C PRO A 85 3.47 -14.99 -6.32
N ARG A 86 3.47 -16.32 -6.33
CA ARG A 86 4.32 -17.07 -7.25
C ARG A 86 3.92 -16.84 -8.71
N LYS A 87 4.93 -16.70 -9.55
CA LYS A 87 4.86 -16.89 -11.00
C LYS A 87 4.39 -18.33 -11.30
N ASN A 88 3.18 -18.49 -11.86
CA ASN A 88 2.83 -19.77 -12.46
C ASN A 88 3.91 -20.11 -13.52
N ARG A 89 4.33 -21.38 -13.67
CA ARG A 89 5.41 -21.76 -14.62
C ARG A 89 5.11 -21.30 -16.05
N PHE A 90 3.82 -21.08 -16.36
CA PHE A 90 3.30 -20.59 -17.63
C PHE A 90 3.10 -19.07 -17.71
N GLU A 91 3.15 -18.35 -16.59
CA GLU A 91 3.06 -16.88 -16.59
C GLU A 91 4.39 -16.27 -17.04
N ARG A 92 4.35 -15.42 -18.08
CA ARG A 92 5.56 -14.78 -18.62
C ARG A 92 6.11 -13.68 -17.69
N LYS A 93 5.25 -12.94 -17.00
CA LYS A 93 5.62 -11.81 -16.12
C LYS A 93 5.55 -12.20 -14.64
N ARG A 94 6.46 -11.66 -13.81
CA ARG A 94 6.37 -11.80 -12.36
C ARG A 94 5.14 -11.03 -11.85
N SER A 95 4.44 -11.59 -10.89
CA SER A 95 3.38 -10.90 -10.15
C SER A 95 3.96 -10.33 -8.86
N PHE A 96 3.48 -9.16 -8.47
CA PHE A 96 3.89 -8.45 -7.26
C PHE A 96 2.64 -7.80 -6.67
N GLY A 97 2.61 -7.67 -5.36
CA GLY A 97 1.57 -6.94 -4.64
C GLY A 97 2.11 -6.44 -3.32
N SER A 98 1.19 -6.05 -2.46
CA SER A 98 1.46 -5.55 -1.11
C SER A 98 0.63 -6.32 -0.10
N ALA A 99 1.07 -6.30 1.14
CA ALA A 99 0.30 -6.75 2.28
C ALA A 99 0.68 -5.90 3.50
N PHE A 100 -0.06 -6.01 4.59
CA PHE A 100 0.29 -5.33 5.84
C PHE A 100 -0.03 -6.18 7.06
N HIS A 101 0.80 -6.05 8.09
CA HIS A 101 0.65 -6.71 9.38
C HIS A 101 -0.55 -6.14 10.12
N ILE A 102 -1.32 -6.99 10.83
CA ILE A 102 -2.53 -6.58 11.56
C ILE A 102 -2.57 -7.08 13.01
N GLY A 103 -1.53 -7.75 13.48
CA GLY A 103 -1.45 -8.40 14.80
C GLY A 103 -1.01 -9.86 14.71
N GLY A 104 -0.32 -10.34 15.75
CA GLY A 104 0.25 -11.69 15.77
C GLY A 104 1.12 -11.95 14.54
N ASN A 105 0.90 -13.07 13.86
CA ASN A 105 1.56 -13.37 12.58
C ASN A 105 0.67 -13.13 11.36
N LEU A 106 -0.35 -12.29 11.52
CA LEU A 106 -1.41 -12.12 10.53
C LEU A 106 -1.13 -10.93 9.61
N ILE A 107 -1.49 -11.11 8.34
CA ILE A 107 -1.50 -10.04 7.34
C ILE A 107 -2.83 -10.00 6.60
N LEU A 108 -3.16 -8.81 6.10
CA LEU A 108 -4.15 -8.65 5.04
C LEU A 108 -3.46 -8.37 3.70
N THR A 109 -4.04 -8.91 2.63
CA THR A 109 -3.69 -8.59 1.24
C THR A 109 -4.94 -8.68 0.35
N ALA A 110 -4.87 -8.23 -0.89
CA ALA A 110 -5.98 -8.37 -1.82
C ALA A 110 -6.10 -9.83 -2.30
N TYR A 111 -7.30 -10.35 -2.49
CA TYR A 111 -7.46 -11.74 -2.91
C TYR A 111 -6.85 -11.97 -4.30
N HIS A 112 -7.04 -11.04 -5.25
CA HIS A 112 -6.37 -11.15 -6.55
C HIS A 112 -4.83 -11.07 -6.49
N THR A 113 -4.26 -10.63 -5.37
CA THR A 113 -2.81 -10.71 -5.12
C THR A 113 -2.41 -12.14 -4.78
N LEU A 114 -3.19 -12.86 -3.96
CA LEU A 114 -2.97 -14.28 -3.69
C LEU A 114 -3.27 -15.15 -4.93
N ASP A 115 -4.45 -14.96 -5.52
CA ASP A 115 -4.91 -15.68 -6.72
C ASP A 115 -5.84 -14.80 -7.57
N ARG A 116 -5.37 -14.45 -8.78
CA ARG A 116 -6.10 -13.62 -9.73
C ARG A 116 -7.43 -14.22 -10.21
N GLN A 117 -7.60 -15.54 -10.09
CA GLN A 117 -8.83 -16.21 -10.47
C GLN A 117 -9.84 -16.32 -9.33
N PHE A 118 -9.47 -15.95 -8.10
CA PHE A 118 -10.32 -16.07 -6.92
C PHE A 118 -10.81 -17.51 -6.67
N LYS A 119 -9.93 -18.50 -6.89
CA LYS A 119 -10.24 -19.94 -6.76
C LYS A 119 -9.43 -20.63 -5.68
N SER A 120 -8.19 -20.21 -5.49
CA SER A 120 -7.26 -20.85 -4.57
C SER A 120 -7.22 -20.12 -3.23
N THR A 121 -7.34 -20.86 -2.14
CA THR A 121 -7.06 -20.42 -0.77
C THR A 121 -5.81 -21.14 -0.23
N SER A 122 -4.90 -21.57 -1.10
CA SER A 122 -3.67 -22.27 -0.68
C SER A 122 -2.52 -21.30 -0.41
N CYS A 123 -1.85 -21.50 0.73
CA CYS A 123 -0.62 -20.79 1.11
C CYS A 123 0.63 -21.19 0.33
N THR A 124 0.62 -22.32 -0.39
CA THR A 124 1.83 -23.08 -0.80
C THR A 124 2.93 -22.26 -1.46
N MET A 125 2.60 -21.09 -2.01
CA MET A 125 3.48 -20.31 -2.86
C MET A 125 3.46 -18.80 -2.60
N PHE A 126 2.73 -18.33 -1.59
CA PHE A 126 2.69 -16.92 -1.20
C PHE A 126 3.83 -16.58 -0.25
N LYS A 127 4.56 -15.50 -0.54
CA LYS A 127 5.67 -15.04 0.30
C LYS A 127 5.60 -13.53 0.46
N ILE A 128 6.08 -13.04 1.60
CA ILE A 128 6.30 -11.62 1.82
C ILE A 128 7.77 -11.32 2.03
N ARG A 129 8.12 -10.04 1.92
CA ARG A 129 9.43 -9.51 2.29
C ARG A 129 9.24 -8.21 3.07
N LEU A 130 9.99 -8.10 4.16
CA LEU A 130 10.03 -6.90 4.99
C LEU A 130 10.98 -5.87 4.37
N SER A 131 10.61 -4.60 4.44
CA SER A 131 11.31 -3.55 3.72
C SER A 131 12.45 -2.89 4.50
N LYS A 132 12.49 -3.07 5.83
CA LYS A 132 13.59 -2.62 6.70
C LYS A 132 13.96 -3.69 7.73
N GLY A 133 15.26 -3.86 7.94
CA GLY A 133 15.82 -4.40 9.19
C GLY A 133 15.71 -5.90 9.41
N LEU A 134 15.10 -6.63 8.49
CA LEU A 134 14.92 -8.07 8.57
C LEU A 134 15.43 -8.60 7.25
N ASP A 135 16.38 -9.53 7.31
CA ASP A 135 17.26 -9.90 6.20
C ASP A 135 16.50 -10.15 4.89
N ARG A 136 17.20 -10.15 3.76
CA ARG A 136 16.65 -10.32 2.40
C ARG A 136 15.80 -11.60 2.18
N ASN A 137 15.56 -12.37 3.23
CA ASN A 137 14.76 -13.57 3.30
C ASN A 137 13.26 -13.28 3.18
N LYS A 138 12.59 -14.24 2.58
CA LYS A 138 11.17 -14.20 2.31
C LYS A 138 10.44 -15.02 3.36
N ILE A 139 9.46 -14.42 4.02
CA ILE A 139 8.60 -15.14 4.97
C ILE A 139 7.52 -15.87 4.17
N SER A 140 7.34 -17.16 4.44
CA SER A 140 6.36 -17.99 3.74
C SER A 140 5.03 -18.02 4.47
N CYS A 141 3.95 -18.09 3.69
CA CYS A 141 2.59 -18.28 4.19
C CYS A 141 2.47 -19.61 4.92
N GLN A 142 1.87 -19.58 6.10
CA GLN A 142 1.54 -20.74 6.92
C GLN A 142 0.14 -21.23 6.58
N GLU A 143 -0.86 -20.36 6.75
CA GLU A 143 -2.28 -20.67 6.56
C GLU A 143 -3.05 -19.50 5.94
N VAL A 144 -4.08 -19.82 5.16
CA VAL A 144 -5.09 -18.85 4.69
C VAL A 144 -6.31 -19.06 5.56
N HIS A 145 -6.56 -18.12 6.46
CA HIS A 145 -7.67 -18.23 7.41
C HIS A 145 -9.01 -17.91 6.76
N HIS A 146 -9.03 -16.92 5.87
CA HIS A 146 -10.25 -16.53 5.16
C HIS A 146 -9.92 -15.70 3.91
N CYS A 147 -10.75 -15.80 2.89
CA CYS A 147 -10.72 -14.92 1.72
C CYS A 147 -12.15 -14.57 1.29
N SER A 148 -12.37 -13.33 0.86
CA SER A 148 -13.63 -12.89 0.26
C SER A 148 -13.38 -12.36 -1.15
N ALA A 149 -14.02 -13.00 -2.14
CA ALA A 149 -13.95 -12.54 -3.53
C ALA A 149 -14.77 -11.25 -3.76
N GLU A 150 -15.87 -11.09 -3.01
CA GLU A 150 -16.72 -9.89 -3.08
C GLU A 150 -15.97 -8.65 -2.58
N LEU A 151 -15.28 -8.78 -1.45
CA LEU A 151 -14.51 -7.71 -0.82
C LEU A 151 -13.05 -7.65 -1.29
N ASP A 152 -12.61 -8.63 -2.08
CA ASP A 152 -11.26 -8.78 -2.64
C ASP A 152 -10.16 -8.66 -1.59
N TYR A 153 -10.24 -9.48 -0.54
CA TYR A 153 -9.18 -9.59 0.47
C TYR A 153 -8.97 -11.03 0.93
N CYS A 154 -7.80 -11.27 1.52
CA CYS A 154 -7.47 -12.49 2.25
C CYS A 154 -6.80 -12.15 3.58
N LEU A 155 -7.14 -12.91 4.62
CA LEU A 155 -6.44 -13.00 5.89
C LEU A 155 -5.49 -14.20 5.83
N LEU A 156 -4.19 -13.94 5.98
CA LEU A 156 -3.15 -14.96 5.96
C LEU A 156 -2.34 -14.94 7.24
N GLU A 157 -1.90 -16.09 7.68
CA GLU A 157 -0.88 -16.25 8.72
C GLU A 157 0.47 -16.58 8.10
N MET A 158 1.50 -15.93 8.60
CA MET A 158 2.88 -16.07 8.12
C MET A 158 3.71 -16.90 9.10
N ARG A 159 4.58 -17.76 8.58
CA ARG A 159 5.50 -18.51 9.43
C ARG A 159 6.51 -17.58 10.12
N PRO A 160 7.02 -17.92 11.30
CA PRO A 160 8.28 -17.32 11.77
C PRO A 160 9.41 -17.70 10.81
N GLN A 161 10.47 -16.89 10.79
CA GLN A 161 11.72 -17.23 10.12
C GLN A 161 12.51 -18.26 10.91
N ASP A 162 13.46 -18.92 10.25
CA ASP A 162 14.29 -19.97 10.84
C ASP A 162 15.20 -19.44 11.97
N ASP A 163 15.52 -18.14 11.95
CA ASP A 163 16.27 -17.42 13.00
C ASP A 163 15.38 -16.93 14.17
N GLY A 164 14.10 -17.29 14.17
CA GLY A 164 13.13 -16.99 15.23
C GLY A 164 12.37 -15.68 15.04
N LEU A 165 12.75 -14.86 14.06
CA LEU A 165 12.10 -13.58 13.81
C LEU A 165 10.72 -13.73 13.17
N SER A 166 9.75 -12.95 13.62
CA SER A 166 8.34 -13.14 13.27
C SER A 166 7.60 -11.80 13.16
N LEU A 167 6.46 -11.78 12.44
CA LEU A 167 5.66 -10.55 12.34
C LEU A 167 5.09 -10.10 13.69
N LYS A 168 4.83 -11.04 14.60
CA LYS A 168 4.38 -10.78 15.97
C LYS A 168 5.32 -9.89 16.79
N ASP A 169 6.58 -9.80 16.38
CA ASP A 169 7.60 -8.98 17.04
C ASP A 169 7.49 -7.51 16.61
N LEU A 170 6.69 -7.21 15.58
CA LEU A 170 6.38 -5.86 15.13
C LEU A 170 5.18 -5.31 15.89
N THR A 171 5.19 -4.03 16.21
CA THR A 171 3.99 -3.35 16.70
C THR A 171 2.90 -3.39 15.61
N PRO A 172 1.70 -3.93 15.90
CA PRO A 172 0.62 -3.90 14.92
C PRO A 172 0.12 -2.46 14.71
N PRO A 173 -0.21 -2.08 13.47
CA PRO A 173 -0.91 -0.82 13.22
C PRO A 173 -2.33 -0.91 13.81
N VAL A 174 -2.94 0.25 14.04
CA VAL A 174 -4.37 0.33 14.42
C VAL A 174 -5.22 0.19 13.16
N LEU A 175 -6.21 -0.72 13.20
CA LEU A 175 -7.21 -0.89 12.15
C LEU A 175 -8.49 -0.17 12.59
N SER A 176 -8.74 1.00 12.03
CA SER A 176 -9.90 1.83 12.42
C SER A 176 -11.14 1.34 11.69
N VAL A 177 -12.15 0.91 12.47
CA VAL A 177 -13.47 0.54 11.92
C VAL A 177 -14.48 1.67 12.03
N GLU A 178 -14.07 2.79 12.62
CA GLU A 178 -14.86 4.00 12.63
C GLU A 178 -15.09 4.48 11.19
N PRO A 179 -16.31 4.90 10.84
CA PRO A 179 -16.57 5.47 9.54
C PRO A 179 -15.68 6.69 9.32
N GLN A 180 -14.71 6.58 8.41
CA GLN A 180 -13.89 7.71 8.02
C GLN A 180 -14.81 8.85 7.59
N ARG A 181 -14.63 10.04 8.18
CA ARG A 181 -15.41 11.22 7.80
C ARG A 181 -15.14 11.50 6.33
N TYR A 182 -16.13 11.24 5.47
CA TYR A 182 -16.03 11.51 4.05
C TYR A 182 -15.80 13.01 3.86
N SER A 183 -14.63 13.34 3.36
CA SER A 183 -14.20 14.73 3.23
C SER A 183 -13.38 14.85 1.96
N GLN A 184 -13.67 15.88 1.20
CA GLN A 184 -12.91 16.27 0.01
C GLN A 184 -11.49 16.76 0.35
N ASN A 185 -11.22 17.01 1.64
CA ASN A 185 -9.96 17.50 2.17
C ASN A 185 -9.22 16.47 3.05
N ALA A 186 -9.83 15.34 3.40
CA ALA A 186 -9.16 14.31 4.21
C ALA A 186 -7.91 13.81 3.48
N GLU A 187 -6.78 13.79 4.17
CA GLU A 187 -5.53 13.29 3.62
C GLU A 187 -5.45 11.78 3.76
N ILE A 188 -5.18 11.11 2.64
CA ILE A 188 -5.09 9.65 2.55
C ILE A 188 -3.71 9.29 2.05
N LEU A 189 -2.94 8.60 2.90
CA LEU A 189 -1.63 8.06 2.53
C LEU A 189 -1.81 6.62 2.05
N ALA A 190 -1.28 6.29 0.87
CA ALA A 190 -1.20 4.92 0.38
C ALA A 190 0.25 4.44 0.40
N ILE A 191 0.50 3.20 0.86
CA ILE A 191 1.83 2.58 0.83
C ILE A 191 1.73 1.21 0.15
N GLY A 192 2.65 0.92 -0.77
CA GLY A 192 2.70 -0.38 -1.44
C GLY A 192 3.92 -0.63 -2.31
N ASN A 193 4.10 -1.88 -2.72
CA ASN A 193 5.19 -2.38 -3.56
C ASN A 193 4.92 -2.18 -5.05
N VAL A 194 5.02 -0.93 -5.49
CA VAL A 194 4.77 -0.55 -6.88
C VAL A 194 5.70 -1.32 -7.84
N ASN A 195 5.12 -2.09 -8.77
CA ASN A 195 5.83 -2.88 -9.79
C ASN A 195 6.96 -3.80 -9.27
N GLY A 196 6.99 -4.12 -7.97
CA GLY A 196 8.10 -4.90 -7.40
C GLY A 196 9.39 -4.09 -7.18
N PHE A 197 9.32 -2.75 -7.17
CA PHE A 197 10.47 -1.86 -7.00
C PHE A 197 10.77 -1.49 -5.54
N GLY A 198 10.09 -2.14 -4.59
CA GLY A 198 10.12 -1.82 -3.17
C GLY A 198 8.93 -0.96 -2.75
N LEU A 199 8.84 -0.60 -1.48
CA LEU A 199 7.73 0.20 -0.97
C LEU A 199 7.82 1.65 -1.40
N HIS A 200 6.70 2.12 -1.92
CA HIS A 200 6.46 3.51 -2.28
C HIS A 200 5.30 4.04 -1.46
N ALA A 201 5.34 5.33 -1.18
CA ALA A 201 4.26 6.06 -0.54
C ALA A 201 3.76 7.17 -1.45
N SER A 202 2.47 7.49 -1.36
CA SER A 202 1.83 8.60 -2.05
C SER A 202 0.73 9.20 -1.16
N LEU A 203 0.49 10.50 -1.31
CA LEU A 203 -0.49 11.23 -0.49
C LEU A 203 -1.46 11.98 -1.40
N GLY A 204 -2.76 11.78 -1.17
CA GLY A 204 -3.82 12.53 -1.84
C GLY A 204 -4.85 13.05 -0.86
N LYS A 205 -5.67 14.00 -1.30
CA LYS A 205 -6.81 14.52 -0.55
C LYS A 205 -8.14 14.07 -1.15
N GLY A 206 -9.09 13.74 -0.30
CA GLY A 206 -10.42 13.33 -0.72
C GLY A 206 -10.65 11.83 -0.54
N ILE A 207 -11.75 11.51 0.14
CA ILE A 207 -12.27 10.15 0.24
C ILE A 207 -13.80 10.18 0.15
N ALA A 208 -14.36 9.20 -0.56
CA ALA A 208 -15.79 8.93 -0.61
C ALA A 208 -16.05 7.43 -0.52
N ARG A 209 -17.23 7.03 -0.02
CA ARG A 209 -17.68 5.64 -0.08
C ARG A 209 -18.80 5.52 -1.11
N ILE A 210 -18.58 4.70 -2.13
CA ILE A 210 -19.55 4.47 -3.21
C ILE A 210 -19.65 2.95 -3.39
N ASN A 211 -20.88 2.43 -3.34
CA ASN A 211 -21.16 0.99 -3.45
C ASN A 211 -20.28 0.13 -2.52
N GLY A 212 -20.15 0.57 -1.26
CA GLY A 212 -19.39 -0.15 -0.25
C GLY A 212 -17.85 -0.03 -0.34
N LYS A 213 -17.30 0.57 -1.41
CA LYS A 213 -15.85 0.76 -1.59
C LYS A 213 -15.42 2.20 -1.34
N TYR A 214 -14.19 2.38 -0.89
CA TYR A 214 -13.57 3.70 -0.82
C TYR A 214 -12.99 4.12 -2.16
N PHE A 215 -13.25 5.37 -2.48
CA PHE A 215 -12.75 6.11 -3.62
C PHE A 215 -11.75 7.13 -3.07
N VAL A 216 -10.48 6.98 -3.44
CA VAL A 216 -9.37 7.79 -2.94
C VAL A 216 -8.53 8.35 -4.08
N TYR A 217 -7.90 9.50 -3.83
CA TYR A 217 -7.11 10.20 -4.85
C TYR A 217 -5.60 10.12 -4.62
N ALA A 218 -5.14 9.40 -3.60
CA ALA A 218 -3.73 9.04 -3.48
C ALA A 218 -3.30 8.26 -4.72
N PRO A 219 -2.21 8.64 -5.41
CA PRO A 219 -1.71 7.92 -6.57
C PRO A 219 -1.43 6.44 -6.25
N ILE A 220 -2.10 5.53 -6.95
CA ILE A 220 -2.00 4.07 -6.76
C ILE A 220 -1.70 3.42 -8.11
N PHE A 221 -0.80 2.45 -8.10
CA PHE A 221 -0.32 1.77 -9.29
C PHE A 221 -0.32 0.26 -9.12
N TYR A 222 -0.09 -0.44 -10.23
CA TYR A 222 0.13 -1.88 -10.20
C TYR A 222 1.19 -2.28 -9.15
N GLY A 223 0.83 -3.22 -8.27
CA GLY A 223 1.65 -3.65 -7.14
C GLY A 223 1.25 -3.05 -5.78
N ASN A 224 0.49 -1.93 -5.76
CA ASN A 224 -0.10 -1.43 -4.51
C ASN A 224 -1.22 -2.33 -3.96
N SER A 225 -1.87 -3.14 -4.81
CA SER A 225 -2.95 -4.02 -4.38
C SER A 225 -2.57 -4.85 -3.16
N GLY A 226 -3.47 -4.88 -2.18
CA GLY A 226 -3.27 -5.48 -0.86
C GLY A 226 -2.53 -4.58 0.15
N GLY A 227 -2.04 -3.42 -0.27
CA GLY A 227 -1.42 -2.43 0.61
C GLY A 227 -2.46 -1.61 1.36
N PRO A 228 -2.11 -1.00 2.50
CA PRO A 228 -3.06 -0.20 3.27
C PRO A 228 -3.17 1.24 2.75
N ILE A 229 -4.30 1.86 3.07
CA ILE A 229 -4.46 3.32 3.11
C ILE A 229 -4.62 3.79 4.57
N PHE A 230 -3.99 4.91 4.90
CA PHE A 230 -3.99 5.50 6.23
C PHE A 230 -4.75 6.84 6.25
N ASN A 231 -5.52 7.07 7.32
CA ASN A 231 -6.13 8.37 7.63
C ASN A 231 -5.10 9.32 8.28
N GLU A 232 -5.49 10.53 8.67
CA GLU A 232 -4.61 11.54 9.30
C GLU A 232 -4.09 11.13 10.68
N ASP A 233 -4.80 10.22 11.37
CA ASP A 233 -4.46 9.69 12.70
C ASP A 233 -3.49 8.49 12.65
N ASP A 234 -2.88 8.23 11.49
CA ASP A 234 -1.97 7.09 11.24
C ASP A 234 -2.64 5.70 11.36
N GLU A 235 -3.98 5.63 11.31
CA GLU A 235 -4.75 4.39 11.38
C GLU A 235 -5.05 3.84 9.98
N ILE A 236 -5.05 2.53 9.84
CA ILE A 236 -5.45 1.86 8.60
C ILE A 236 -6.97 1.86 8.51
N ILE A 237 -7.49 2.44 7.43
CA ILE A 237 -8.93 2.53 7.17
C ILE A 237 -9.36 1.70 5.96
N GLY A 238 -8.43 1.27 5.10
CA GLY A 238 -8.76 0.46 3.94
C GLY A 238 -7.59 -0.31 3.35
N LEU A 239 -7.93 -1.25 2.47
CA LEU A 239 -7.02 -2.10 1.72
C LEU A 239 -7.15 -1.80 0.22
N VAL A 240 -6.08 -1.41 -0.44
CA VAL A 240 -6.08 -1.08 -1.88
C VAL A 240 -6.43 -2.30 -2.72
N THR A 241 -7.43 -2.19 -3.59
CA THR A 241 -7.86 -3.31 -4.46
C THR A 241 -7.74 -2.99 -5.94
N ALA A 242 -7.89 -1.73 -6.36
CA ALA A 242 -7.74 -1.40 -7.77
C ALA A 242 -7.21 0.03 -8.00
N GLN A 243 -6.44 0.17 -9.06
CA GLN A 243 -6.11 1.46 -9.64
C GLN A 243 -7.24 1.93 -10.58
N SER A 244 -7.34 3.23 -10.83
CA SER A 244 -8.28 3.78 -11.81
C SER A 244 -8.03 3.25 -13.23
N SER A 245 -9.11 3.08 -14.00
CA SER A 245 -9.02 2.92 -15.47
C SER A 245 -8.67 4.24 -16.15
N THR A 246 -9.08 5.37 -15.56
CA THR A 246 -8.65 6.71 -15.99
C THR A 246 -7.31 7.03 -15.37
N LEU A 247 -6.26 6.96 -16.19
CA LEU A 247 -4.90 7.06 -15.73
C LEU A 247 -4.45 8.50 -15.39
N TYR A 248 -5.20 9.52 -15.81
CA TYR A 248 -4.92 10.91 -15.44
C TYR A 248 -6.13 11.83 -15.53
N GLY A 249 -6.10 12.88 -14.71
CA GLY A 249 -7.05 13.97 -14.75
C GLY A 249 -8.06 13.89 -13.61
N SER A 250 -9.05 14.78 -13.64
CA SER A 250 -10.03 14.94 -12.54
C SER A 250 -10.86 13.69 -12.26
N GLN A 251 -10.96 12.78 -13.23
CA GLN A 251 -11.70 11.51 -13.13
C GLN A 251 -10.83 10.34 -12.62
N ALA A 252 -9.52 10.52 -12.47
CA ALA A 252 -8.64 9.49 -11.93
C ALA A 252 -8.93 9.28 -10.44
N VAL A 253 -9.45 8.11 -10.10
CA VAL A 253 -9.83 7.71 -8.74
C VAL A 253 -9.52 6.24 -8.48
N ASN A 254 -8.94 5.96 -7.32
CA ASN A 254 -8.48 4.64 -6.92
C ASN A 254 -9.40 4.01 -5.88
N TYR A 255 -9.32 2.69 -5.75
CA TYR A 255 -10.27 1.91 -4.98
C TYR A 255 -9.60 1.17 -3.83
N ALA A 256 -10.25 1.23 -2.67
CA ALA A 256 -9.89 0.44 -1.51
C ALA A 256 -11.13 -0.21 -0.87
N THR A 257 -10.96 -1.42 -0.35
CA THR A 257 -11.95 -2.09 0.49
C THR A 257 -11.85 -1.53 1.91
N PRO A 258 -12.95 -1.01 2.47
CA PRO A 258 -12.97 -0.49 3.84
C PRO A 258 -12.70 -1.56 4.91
N ILE A 259 -11.98 -1.19 5.98
CA ILE A 259 -11.65 -2.09 7.09
C ILE A 259 -12.89 -2.52 7.88
N ASP A 260 -13.89 -1.66 8.03
CA ASP A 260 -15.17 -2.00 8.68
C ASP A 260 -15.88 -3.16 7.97
N ALA A 261 -15.91 -3.15 6.64
CA ALA A 261 -16.47 -4.22 5.84
C ALA A 261 -15.69 -5.54 6.00
N ILE A 262 -14.35 -5.46 6.06
CA ILE A 262 -13.49 -6.62 6.33
C ILE A 262 -13.76 -7.19 7.73
N LYS A 263 -13.87 -6.33 8.75
CA LYS A 263 -14.18 -6.75 10.12
C LYS A 263 -15.51 -7.51 10.18
N ILE A 264 -16.58 -6.95 9.63
CA ILE A 264 -17.92 -7.58 9.62
C ILE A 264 -17.86 -8.97 8.96
N ASP A 265 -17.16 -9.08 7.84
CA ASP A 265 -17.00 -10.36 7.14
C ASP A 265 -16.16 -11.36 7.96
N LEU A 266 -15.08 -10.94 8.61
CA LEU A 266 -14.29 -11.79 9.50
C LEU A 266 -15.08 -12.24 10.75
N GLU A 267 -15.85 -11.36 11.36
CA GLU A 267 -16.71 -11.69 12.51
C GLU A 267 -17.73 -12.77 12.13
N LYS A 268 -18.32 -12.66 10.94
CA LYS A 268 -19.28 -13.63 10.43
C LYS A 268 -18.66 -14.99 10.13
N ASN A 269 -17.45 -15.02 9.55
CA ASN A 269 -16.85 -16.25 9.02
C ASN A 269 -15.90 -16.95 10.00
N LEU A 270 -15.24 -16.22 10.89
CA LEU A 270 -14.34 -16.78 11.91
C LEU A 270 -15.01 -16.86 13.29
N GLY A 271 -15.95 -15.97 13.59
CA GLY A 271 -16.51 -15.77 14.93
C GLY A 271 -15.63 -14.84 15.78
N VAL A 272 -16.28 -13.99 16.57
CA VAL A 272 -15.59 -13.00 17.43
C VAL A 272 -14.68 -13.66 18.47
N ASP A 273 -15.02 -14.83 18.97
CA ASP A 273 -14.24 -15.54 19.99
C ASP A 273 -13.09 -16.38 19.40
N SER A 274 -12.90 -16.36 18.08
CA SER A 274 -11.80 -17.08 17.43
C SER A 274 -10.44 -16.56 17.90
N PRO A 275 -9.49 -17.44 18.28
CA PRO A 275 -8.12 -17.04 18.62
C PRO A 275 -7.41 -16.26 17.51
N ILE A 276 -7.79 -16.48 16.24
CA ILE A 276 -7.26 -15.73 15.11
C ILE A 276 -7.85 -14.32 15.06
N PHE A 277 -9.16 -14.19 15.24
CA PHE A 277 -9.83 -12.89 15.24
C PHE A 277 -9.34 -12.00 16.38
N GLN A 278 -9.16 -12.56 17.57
CA GLN A 278 -8.71 -11.85 18.78
C GLN A 278 -7.26 -11.32 18.68
N GLN A 279 -6.47 -11.78 17.72
CA GLN A 279 -5.12 -11.24 17.47
C GLN A 279 -5.15 -9.95 16.65
N ILE A 280 -6.26 -9.63 15.97
CA ILE A 280 -6.35 -8.51 15.04
C ILE A 280 -6.58 -7.20 15.80
N ASN A 281 -5.76 -6.19 15.54
CA ASN A 281 -5.77 -4.91 16.25
C ASN A 281 -6.83 -3.92 15.70
N PHE A 282 -8.10 -4.35 15.72
CA PHE A 282 -9.23 -3.47 15.42
C PHE A 282 -9.44 -2.46 16.56
N LYS A 283 -9.69 -1.20 16.19
CA LYS A 283 -10.18 -0.13 17.07
C LYS A 283 -11.60 0.23 16.66
#